data_AF-A0A2E0MFB5-F1
#
_entry.id   AF-A0A2E0MFB5-F1
#
_cell.length_a   1.000
_cell.length_b   1.000
_cell.length_c   1.000
_cell.angle_alpha   90.00
_cell.angle_beta   90.00
_cell.angle_gamma   90.00
#
_symmetry.space_group_name_H-M   'P 1'
#
loop_
_entity.id
_entity.type
_entity.pdbx_description
1 polymer ?
#
loop_
_entity_poly.entity_id
_entity_poly.type
_entity_poly.pdbx_seq_one_letter_code
_entity_poly.pdbx_strand_id
1 'polypeptide(L)'
;MQLNLRNLYNYLIYFTACIWFTNGLICKVLNFVPRHEAIVATILGSSFSRPITFAIGVSEIIMGIWVLSRLKSKLNAVVQITVVAVMNLLEFILTPELLLWGKFNSIFACVFIVMVYWYEFILNKTPNTQKAS
;
A
#
# COMPACT_ATOMS: atom_id res chain seq x y z
N MET A 1 23.40 -0.21 19.60
CA MET A 1 22.03 -0.69 19.37
C MET A 1 22.07 -1.68 18.22
N GLN A 2 22.24 -2.98 18.48
CA GLN A 2 22.25 -3.99 17.40
C GLN A 2 20.82 -4.19 16.92
N LEU A 3 20.50 -3.65 15.74
CA LEU A 3 19.19 -3.79 15.15
C LEU A 3 19.03 -5.25 14.66
N ASN A 4 18.20 -6.03 15.34
CA ASN A 4 17.91 -7.40 14.93
C ASN A 4 17.10 -7.37 13.62
N LEU A 5 17.72 -7.76 12.50
CA LEU A 5 17.15 -7.73 11.15
C LEU A 5 15.80 -8.45 11.05
N ARG A 6 15.58 -9.50 11.86
CA ARG A 6 14.30 -10.22 11.92
C ARG A 6 13.20 -9.37 12.57
N ASN A 7 13.54 -8.63 13.63
CA ASN A 7 12.59 -7.74 14.27
C ASN A 7 12.24 -6.59 13.33
N LEU A 8 13.23 -6.01 12.65
CA LEU A 8 13.00 -4.97 11.63
C LEU A 8 12.05 -5.45 10.54
N TYR A 9 12.26 -6.65 10.00
CA TYR A 9 11.37 -7.24 8.99
C TYR A 9 9.92 -7.37 9.49
N ASN A 10 9.73 -7.88 10.72
CA ASN A 10 8.40 -7.99 11.32
C ASN A 10 7.75 -6.62 11.53
N TYR A 11 8.50 -5.62 12.00
CA TYR A 11 8.01 -4.26 12.16
C TYR A 11 7.57 -3.65 10.83
N LEU A 12 8.35 -3.85 9.75
CA LEU A 12 8.01 -3.35 8.42
C LEU A 12 6.74 -4.01 7.87
N ILE A 13 6.53 -5.30 8.11
CA ILE A 13 5.28 -5.99 7.74
C ILE A 13 4.08 -5.38 8.48
N TYR A 14 4.18 -5.24 9.81
CA TYR A 14 3.07 -4.68 10.59
C TYR A 14 2.77 -3.23 10.23
N PHE A 15 3.81 -2.43 10.00
CA PHE A 15 3.69 -1.06 9.52
C PHE A 15 3.00 -1.00 8.16
N THR A 16 3.44 -1.82 7.21
CA THR A 16 2.85 -1.89 5.86
C THR A 16 1.38 -2.32 5.93
N ALA A 17 1.06 -3.36 6.71
CA ALA A 17 -0.31 -3.78 6.92
C ALA A 17 -1.17 -2.67 7.53
N CYS A 18 -0.64 -1.94 8.53
CA CYS A 18 -1.33 -0.82 9.14
C CYS A 18 -1.66 0.27 8.12
N ILE A 19 -0.74 0.62 7.21
CA ILE A 19 -1.00 1.56 6.11
C ILE A 19 -2.18 1.10 5.25
N TRP A 20 -2.20 -0.17 4.83
CA TRP A 20 -3.30 -0.72 4.04
C TRP A 20 -4.63 -0.72 4.78
N PHE A 21 -4.65 -1.07 6.07
CA PHE A 21 -5.88 -1.03 6.87
C PHE A 21 -6.38 0.40 7.09
N THR A 22 -5.50 1.34 7.41
CA THR A 22 -5.88 2.75 7.59
C THR A 22 -6.45 3.32 6.30
N ASN A 23 -5.80 3.09 5.16
CA ASN A 23 -6.29 3.57 3.87
C ASN A 23 -7.61 2.88 3.46
N GLY A 24 -7.69 1.56 3.60
CA GLY A 24 -8.86 0.79 3.16
C GLY A 24 -10.08 1.02 4.05
N LEU A 25 -9.91 0.85 5.36
CA LEU A 25 -11.00 0.94 6.31
C LEU A 25 -11.38 2.39 6.61
N ILE A 26 -10.42 3.20 7.08
CA ILE A 26 -10.73 4.54 7.60
C ILE A 26 -11.00 5.49 6.44
N CYS A 27 -10.11 5.54 5.45
CA CYS A 27 -10.24 6.53 4.37
C CYS A 27 -11.32 6.17 3.35
N LYS A 28 -11.44 4.89 2.96
CA LYS A 28 -12.33 4.48 1.83
C LYS A 28 -13.64 3.84 2.26
N VAL A 29 -13.63 2.84 3.15
CA VAL A 29 -14.85 2.15 3.60
C VAL A 29 -15.71 3.05 4.50
N LEU A 30 -15.10 3.68 5.50
CA LEU A 30 -15.79 4.57 6.44
C LEU A 30 -15.99 5.99 5.88
N ASN A 31 -15.39 6.30 4.73
CA ASN A 31 -15.46 7.59 4.04
C ASN A 31 -15.09 8.81 4.92
N PHE A 32 -14.16 8.64 5.89
CA PHE A 32 -13.70 9.77 6.73
C PHE A 32 -12.91 10.82 5.94
N VAL A 33 -12.48 10.50 4.72
CA VAL A 33 -11.69 11.39 3.87
C VAL A 33 -12.34 11.45 2.48
N PRO A 34 -13.29 12.39 2.25
CA PRO A 34 -14.11 12.44 1.03
C PRO A 34 -13.30 12.75 -0.24
N ARG A 35 -12.04 13.15 -0.11
CA ARG A 35 -11.15 13.36 -1.26
C ARG A 35 -10.97 12.10 -2.12
N HIS A 36 -10.99 10.91 -1.51
CA HIS A 36 -10.80 9.67 -2.27
C HIS A 36 -11.99 9.40 -3.19
N GLU A 37 -13.20 9.70 -2.71
CA GLU A 37 -14.41 9.67 -3.54
C GLU A 37 -14.34 10.68 -4.69
N ALA A 38 -13.80 11.89 -4.43
CA ALA A 38 -13.62 12.92 -5.45
C ALA A 38 -12.58 12.52 -6.53
N ILE A 39 -11.48 11.86 -6.13
CA ILE A 39 -10.50 11.30 -7.09
C ILE A 39 -11.19 10.25 -7.97
N VAL A 40 -11.92 9.31 -7.37
CA VAL A 40 -12.64 8.26 -8.11
C VAL A 40 -13.71 8.87 -9.02
N ALA A 41 -14.44 9.89 -8.55
CA ALA A 41 -15.44 10.59 -9.35
C ALA A 41 -14.82 11.28 -10.57
N THR A 42 -13.60 11.80 -10.44
CA THR A 42 -12.88 12.46 -11.55
C THR A 42 -12.38 11.45 -12.57
N ILE A 43 -11.93 10.27 -12.13
CA ILE A 43 -11.36 9.24 -13.03
C ILE A 43 -12.45 8.38 -13.68
N LEU A 44 -13.46 7.93 -12.92
CA LEU A 44 -14.45 6.92 -13.33
C LEU A 44 -15.87 7.47 -13.46
N GLY A 45 -16.07 8.77 -13.18
CA GLY A 45 -17.37 9.43 -13.20
C GLY A 45 -18.08 9.43 -11.84
N SER A 46 -18.91 10.45 -11.62
CA SER A 46 -19.56 10.70 -10.33
C SER A 46 -20.70 9.73 -9.98
N SER A 47 -21.31 9.07 -10.96
CA SER A 47 -22.48 8.21 -10.74
C SER A 47 -22.18 6.96 -9.91
N PHE A 48 -20.95 6.45 -9.94
CA PHE A 48 -20.52 5.24 -9.23
C PHE A 48 -19.30 5.46 -8.32
N SER A 49 -18.95 6.71 -8.02
CA SER A 49 -17.74 7.05 -7.25
C SER A 49 -17.71 6.37 -5.89
N ARG A 50 -18.83 6.37 -5.15
CA ARG A 50 -18.92 5.82 -3.80
C ARG A 50 -18.85 4.29 -3.75
N PRO A 51 -19.64 3.51 -4.53
CA PRO A 51 -19.49 2.06 -4.58
C PRO A 51 -18.09 1.60 -5.02
N ILE A 52 -17.49 2.30 -5.99
CA ILE A 52 -16.13 1.97 -6.46
C ILE A 52 -15.10 2.27 -5.38
N THR A 53 -15.18 3.43 -4.71
CA THR A 53 -14.29 3.78 -3.59
C THR A 53 -14.38 2.75 -2.47
N PHE A 54 -15.60 2.29 -2.14
CA PHE A 54 -15.81 1.24 -1.16
C PHE A 54 -15.17 -0.09 -1.60
N ALA A 55 -15.35 -0.51 -2.85
CA ALA A 55 -14.75 -1.73 -3.39
C ALA A 55 -13.21 -1.68 -3.37
N ILE A 56 -12.63 -0.51 -3.68
CA ILE A 56 -11.19 -0.27 -3.53
C ILE A 56 -10.80 -0.42 -2.05
N GLY A 57 -11.53 0.21 -1.13
CA GLY A 57 -11.26 0.12 0.30
C GLY A 57 -11.29 -1.31 0.84
N VAL A 58 -12.25 -2.12 0.42
CA VAL A 58 -12.30 -3.56 0.77
C VAL A 58 -11.09 -4.31 0.20
N SER A 59 -10.70 -4.01 -1.04
CA SER A 59 -9.52 -4.62 -1.67
C SER A 59 -8.22 -4.28 -0.91
N GLU A 60 -8.11 -3.06 -0.38
CA GLU A 60 -6.98 -2.63 0.46
C GLU A 60 -6.94 -3.37 1.80
N ILE A 61 -8.09 -3.60 2.44
CA ILE A 61 -8.19 -4.40 3.67
C ILE A 61 -7.71 -5.83 3.39
N ILE A 62 -8.15 -6.44 2.29
CA ILE A 62 -7.71 -7.78 1.87
C ILE A 62 -6.19 -7.79 1.64
N MET A 63 -5.63 -6.74 1.03
CA MET A 63 -4.18 -6.58 0.87
C MET A 63 -3.46 -6.56 2.22
N GLY A 64 -3.96 -5.81 3.20
CA GLY A 64 -3.43 -5.77 4.56
C GLY A 64 -3.43 -7.14 5.24
N ILE A 65 -4.53 -7.89 5.11
CA ILE A 65 -4.61 -9.28 5.61
C ILE A 65 -3.59 -10.18 4.92
N TRP A 66 -3.42 -10.04 3.60
CA TRP A 66 -2.47 -10.84 2.84
C TRP A 66 -1.01 -10.54 3.24
N VAL A 67 -0.67 -9.26 3.47
CA VAL A 67 0.62 -8.84 4.02
C VAL A 67 0.89 -9.51 5.37
N LEU A 68 -0.08 -9.49 6.30
CA LEU A 68 0.05 -10.13 7.61
C LEU A 68 0.17 -11.65 7.53
N SER A 69 -0.54 -12.27 6.59
CA SER A 69 -0.56 -13.73 6.40
C SER A 69 0.76 -14.26 5.85
N ARG A 70 1.60 -13.41 5.22
CA ARG A 70 2.89 -13.76 4.58
C ARG A 70 2.81 -14.85 3.51
N LEU A 71 1.60 -15.21 3.08
CA LEU A 71 1.38 -16.22 2.07
C LEU A 71 1.90 -15.70 0.72
N LYS A 72 2.81 -16.42 0.07
CA LYS A 72 3.43 -15.99 -1.20
C LYS A 72 3.87 -14.51 -1.15
N SER A 73 4.60 -14.14 -0.09
CA SER A 73 5.01 -12.75 0.22
C SER A 73 5.63 -11.99 -0.96
N LYS A 74 6.46 -12.65 -1.78
CA LYS A 74 7.01 -12.07 -3.02
C LYS A 74 5.94 -11.64 -4.02
N LEU A 75 4.92 -12.47 -4.24
CA LEU A 75 3.80 -12.14 -5.12
C LEU A 75 3.01 -10.96 -4.54
N ASN A 76 2.74 -11.00 -3.24
CA ASN A 76 2.06 -9.91 -2.55
C ASN A 76 2.83 -8.58 -2.72
N ALA A 77 4.15 -8.56 -2.55
CA ALA A 77 4.97 -7.36 -2.76
C ALA A 77 4.94 -6.85 -4.20
N VAL A 78 5.01 -7.74 -5.20
CA VAL A 78 4.87 -7.34 -6.62
C VAL A 78 3.50 -6.69 -6.86
N VAL A 79 2.44 -7.28 -6.33
CA VAL A 79 1.09 -6.71 -6.45
C VAL A 79 1.00 -5.37 -5.74
N GLN A 80 1.52 -5.24 -4.52
CA GLN A 80 1.55 -3.96 -3.79
C GLN A 80 2.27 -2.87 -4.57
N ILE A 81 3.47 -3.16 -5.08
CA ILE A 81 4.26 -2.22 -5.88
C ILE A 81 3.49 -1.81 -7.13
N THR A 82 2.88 -2.78 -7.83
CA THR A 82 2.12 -2.52 -9.05
C THR A 82 0.90 -1.65 -8.77
N VAL A 83 0.11 -1.97 -7.74
CA VAL A 83 -1.09 -1.21 -7.36
C VAL A 83 -0.72 0.21 -6.97
N VAL A 84 0.29 0.39 -6.11
CA VAL A 84 0.73 1.72 -5.67
C VAL A 84 1.27 2.54 -6.85
N ALA A 85 2.05 1.93 -7.75
CA ALA A 85 2.55 2.61 -8.93
C ALA A 85 1.41 3.04 -9.87
N VAL A 86 0.46 2.14 -10.16
CA VAL A 86 -0.65 2.42 -11.07
C VAL A 86 -1.57 3.50 -10.49
N MET A 87 -2.00 3.36 -9.23
CA MET A 87 -2.92 4.34 -8.64
C MET A 87 -2.26 5.72 -8.52
N ASN A 88 -0.98 5.78 -8.16
CA ASN A 88 -0.29 7.04 -8.02
C ASN A 88 0.00 7.71 -9.37
N LEU A 89 0.25 6.92 -10.42
CA LEU A 89 0.37 7.43 -11.79
C LEU A 89 -0.95 8.04 -12.28
N LEU A 90 -2.08 7.35 -12.04
CA LEU A 90 -3.40 7.86 -12.36
C LEU A 90 -3.70 9.16 -11.61
N GLU A 91 -3.46 9.18 -10.29
CA GLU A 91 -3.66 10.36 -9.45
C GLU A 91 -2.79 11.54 -9.90
N PHE A 92 -1.53 11.30 -10.26
CA PHE A 92 -0.58 12.32 -10.70
C PHE A 92 -0.99 12.99 -12.02
N ILE A 93 -1.51 12.20 -12.96
CA ILE A 93 -1.88 12.69 -14.30
C ILE A 93 -3.26 13.35 -14.26
N LEU A 94 -4.24 12.73 -13.58
CA LEU A 94 -5.66 13.08 -13.73
C LEU A 94 -6.19 13.96 -12.59
N THR A 95 -5.61 13.88 -11.39
CA THR A 95 -6.13 14.59 -10.21
C THR A 95 -5.03 15.24 -9.35
N PRO A 96 -4.04 15.95 -9.93
CA PRO A 96 -2.92 16.52 -9.19
C PRO A 96 -3.36 17.53 -8.12
N GLU A 97 -4.51 18.21 -8.29
CA GLU A 97 -5.04 19.16 -7.31
C GLU A 97 -5.73 18.53 -6.09
N LEU A 98 -6.19 17.27 -6.19
CA LEU A 98 -6.88 16.56 -5.10
C LEU A 98 -5.90 15.82 -4.16
N LEU A 99 -4.64 15.71 -4.58
CA LEU A 99 -3.57 15.08 -3.83
C LEU A 99 -3.13 15.98 -2.67
N LEU A 100 -2.99 15.39 -1.47
CA LEU A 100 -2.60 16.10 -0.24
C LEU A 100 -1.37 17.00 -0.38
N TRP A 101 -0.41 16.55 -1.17
CA TRP A 101 0.87 17.22 -1.41
C TRP A 101 1.05 17.55 -2.90
N GLY A 102 -0.06 17.56 -3.65
CA GLY A 102 -0.05 17.65 -5.11
C GLY A 102 0.87 16.61 -5.74
N LYS A 103 1.73 17.07 -6.67
CA LYS A 103 2.71 16.25 -7.39
C LYS A 103 3.74 15.57 -6.47
N PHE A 104 4.01 16.11 -5.29
CA PHE A 104 4.95 15.50 -4.33
C PHE A 104 4.44 14.19 -3.73
N ASN A 105 3.15 13.86 -3.87
CA ASN A 105 2.60 12.56 -3.46
C ASN A 105 3.32 11.38 -4.15
N SER A 106 3.86 11.60 -5.35
CA SER A 106 4.65 10.61 -6.08
C SER A 106 5.94 10.22 -5.37
N ILE A 107 6.57 11.14 -4.64
CA ILE A 107 7.77 10.85 -3.85
C ILE A 107 7.42 9.88 -2.71
N PHE A 108 6.31 10.12 -2.01
CA PHE A 108 5.85 9.22 -0.94
C PHE A 108 5.53 7.82 -1.47
N ALA A 109 4.89 7.73 -2.64
CA ALA A 109 4.64 6.44 -3.29
C ALA A 109 5.93 5.73 -3.69
N CYS A 110 6.91 6.46 -4.26
CA CYS A 110 8.23 5.90 -4.58
C CYS A 110 8.95 5.37 -3.32
N VAL A 111 8.93 6.14 -2.22
CA VAL A 111 9.52 5.71 -0.94
C VAL A 111 8.85 4.44 -0.43
N PHE A 112 7.51 4.37 -0.49
CA PHE A 112 6.77 3.17 -0.09
C PHE A 112 7.11 1.95 -0.97
N ILE A 113 7.19 2.12 -2.28
CA ILE A 113 7.59 1.07 -3.23
C ILE A 113 9.00 0.56 -2.91
N VAL A 114 9.95 1.46 -2.71
CA VAL A 114 11.34 1.12 -2.36
C VAL A 114 11.39 0.38 -1.02
N MET A 115 10.62 0.82 -0.03
CA MET A 115 10.51 0.14 1.26
C MET A 115 10.00 -1.29 1.10
N VAL A 116 8.90 -1.49 0.36
CA VAL A 116 8.32 -2.81 0.08
C VAL A 116 9.30 -3.71 -0.65
N TYR A 117 9.97 -3.19 -1.67
CA TYR A 117 11.00 -3.91 -2.39
C TYR A 117 12.16 -4.32 -1.47
N TRP A 118 12.64 -3.39 -0.64
CA TRP A 118 13.79 -3.62 0.22
C TRP A 118 13.53 -4.70 1.26
N TYR A 119 12.42 -4.61 2.01
CA TYR A 119 12.14 -5.61 3.03
C TYR A 119 11.84 -6.99 2.42
N GLU A 120 11.16 -7.05 1.27
CA GLU A 120 10.74 -8.34 0.71
C GLU A 120 11.84 -9.01 -0.13
N PHE A 121 12.64 -8.26 -0.89
CA PHE A 121 13.63 -8.87 -1.81
C PHE A 121 15.05 -8.87 -1.27
N ILE A 122 15.37 -7.97 -0.34
CA ILE A 122 16.72 -7.85 0.23
C ILE A 122 16.71 -8.44 1.65
N LEU A 123 15.79 -8.00 2.52
CA LEU A 123 15.78 -8.44 3.92
C LEU A 123 15.26 -9.88 4.09
N ASN A 124 14.23 -10.29 3.33
CA ASN A 124 13.67 -11.66 3.35
C ASN A 124 14.58 -12.72 2.70
N LYS A 125 15.73 -12.37 2.11
CA LYS A 125 16.74 -13.36 1.70
C LYS A 125 17.56 -13.90 2.86
N THR A 126 17.43 -13.28 4.04
CA THR A 126 18.14 -13.63 5.28
C THR A 126 17.46 -14.64 6.23
N PRO A 127 16.75 -15.71 5.80
CA PRO A 127 16.39 -16.83 6.69
C PRO A 127 17.26 -18.09 6.55
N ASN A 128 18.09 -18.21 5.50
CA ASN A 128 18.67 -19.50 5.09
C ASN A 128 20.10 -19.82 5.54
N THR A 129 20.63 -19.16 6.58
CA THR A 129 21.88 -19.59 7.26
C THR A 129 21.64 -20.08 8.69
N GLN A 130 20.40 -20.46 9.05
CA GLN A 130 20.08 -20.94 10.41
C GLN A 130 19.19 -22.20 10.45
N LYS A 131 19.06 -22.94 9.34
CA LYS A 131 18.47 -24.29 9.30
C LYS A 131 19.46 -25.35 8.79
N ALA A 132 20.74 -25.15 9.06
CA ALA A 132 21.79 -26.14 8.85
C ALA A 132 22.70 -26.19 10.09
N SER A 133 22.19 -26.76 11.17
CA SER A 133 22.95 -27.32 12.30
C SER A 133 22.04 -28.24 13.08
#